data_AF-A0A7C4Q804-F1
#
_entry.id   AF-A0A7C4Q804-F1
#
_cell.length_a   1.000
_cell.length_b   1.000
_cell.length_c   1.000
_cell.angle_alpha   90.00
_cell.angle_beta   90.00
_cell.angle_gamma   90.00
#
_symmetry.space_group_name_H-M   'P 1'
#
loop_
_entity.id
_entity.type
_entity.pdbx_description
1 polymer ?
#
loop_
_entity_poly.entity_id
_entity_poly.type
_entity_poly.pdbx_seq_one_letter_code
_entity_poly.pdbx_strand_id
1 'polypeptide(L)'
;MTEETLANDSEDRLVAALCHLGAFAPFFGMLMALIIWLTQKARSPLLRFQALQALFFQGVALALYYLVSFGLAGAYFVFVLPLIALSETGWGDRVPFLLVPFLLLFFGMILLVIAAAFVYDLLAAVAAVRTLRGKEYRYPLIGKLTESLTTRR
;
A
#
# COMPACT_ATOMS: atom_id res chain seq x y z
N MET A 1 -8.70 8.85 -36.32
CA MET A 1 -8.65 7.76 -35.32
C MET A 1 -9.93 6.95 -35.48
N THR A 2 -9.84 5.63 -35.64
CA THR A 2 -11.03 4.79 -35.86
C THR A 2 -11.79 4.57 -34.56
N GLU A 3 -13.09 4.25 -34.63
CA GLU A 3 -13.90 3.91 -33.44
C GLU A 3 -13.29 2.77 -32.63
N GLU A 4 -12.70 1.78 -33.30
CA GLU A 4 -11.99 0.67 -32.66
C GLU A 4 -10.77 1.13 -31.84
N THR A 5 -10.03 2.14 -32.32
CA THR A 5 -8.88 2.68 -31.58
C THR A 5 -9.34 3.41 -30.32
N LEU A 6 -10.46 4.15 -30.40
CA LEU A 6 -11.08 4.83 -29.27
C LEU A 6 -11.60 3.86 -28.22
N ALA A 7 -12.23 2.77 -28.64
CA ALA A 7 -12.71 1.72 -27.75
C ALA A 7 -11.55 1.05 -26.99
N ASN A 8 -10.48 0.69 -27.71
CA ASN A 8 -9.28 0.08 -27.11
C ASN A 8 -8.60 0.99 -26.07
N ASP A 9 -8.48 2.30 -26.33
CA ASP A 9 -7.90 3.26 -25.38
C ASP A 9 -8.79 3.43 -24.13
N SER A 10 -10.12 3.47 -24.30
CA SER A 10 -11.05 3.50 -23.16
C SER A 10 -10.97 2.24 -22.31
N GLU A 11 -10.84 1.06 -22.93
CA GLU A 11 -10.68 -0.21 -22.22
C GLU A 11 -9.36 -0.24 -21.44
N ASP A 12 -8.26 0.18 -22.05
CA ASP A 12 -6.94 0.23 -21.39
C ASP A 12 -6.97 1.15 -20.16
N ARG A 13 -7.66 2.29 -20.24
CA ARG A 13 -7.83 3.21 -19.10
C ARG A 13 -8.66 2.58 -17.99
N LEU A 14 -9.72 1.85 -18.34
CA LEU A 14 -10.54 1.13 -17.37
C LEU A 14 -9.73 0.05 -16.65
N VAL A 15 -9.02 -0.79 -17.41
CA VAL A 15 -8.18 -1.86 -16.87
C VAL A 15 -7.06 -1.29 -15.99
N ALA A 16 -6.38 -0.23 -16.44
CA ALA A 16 -5.35 0.44 -15.64
C ALA A 16 -5.91 0.99 -14.32
N ALA A 17 -7.09 1.59 -14.34
CA ALA A 17 -7.74 2.09 -13.14
C ALA A 17 -8.17 0.98 -12.19
N LEU A 18 -8.67 -0.14 -12.72
CA LEU A 18 -8.96 -1.34 -11.93
C LEU A 18 -7.70 -1.87 -11.25
N CYS A 19 -6.54 -1.86 -11.92
CA CYS A 19 -5.27 -2.22 -11.26
C CYS A 19 -5.00 -1.36 -10.01
N HIS A 20 -5.28 -0.04 -10.05
CA HIS A 20 -5.16 0.82 -8.88
C HIS A 20 -6.22 0.53 -7.81
N LEU A 21 -7.49 0.33 -8.21
CA LEU A 21 -8.58 -0.02 -7.28
C LEU A 21 -8.39 -1.40 -6.64
N GLY A 22 -7.55 -2.26 -7.22
CA GLY A 22 -7.09 -3.48 -6.59
C GLY A 22 -6.48 -3.26 -5.19
N ALA A 23 -6.04 -2.04 -4.88
CA ALA A 23 -5.54 -1.67 -3.55
C ALA A 23 -6.53 -1.96 -2.41
N PHE A 24 -7.85 -1.89 -2.68
CA PHE A 24 -8.92 -2.17 -1.72
C PHE A 24 -9.14 -3.67 -1.46
N ALA A 25 -8.57 -4.54 -2.29
CA ALA A 25 -8.55 -5.98 -2.09
C ALA A 25 -7.09 -6.44 -2.04
N PRO A 26 -6.38 -6.23 -0.91
CA PRO A 26 -4.97 -6.57 -0.78
C PRO A 26 -4.70 -8.03 -1.18
N PHE A 27 -3.48 -8.32 -1.65
CA PHE A 27 -3.09 -9.60 -2.28
C PHE A 27 -3.75 -9.85 -3.64
N PHE A 28 -5.08 -9.86 -3.74
CA PHE A 28 -5.78 -10.14 -5.00
C PHE A 28 -5.62 -9.02 -6.03
N GLY A 29 -5.74 -7.76 -5.61
CA GLY A 29 -5.50 -6.62 -6.48
C GLY A 29 -4.07 -6.55 -7.00
N MET A 30 -3.12 -6.95 -6.17
CA MET A 30 -1.70 -7.05 -6.55
C MET A 30 -1.50 -8.14 -7.60
N LEU A 31 -2.12 -9.30 -7.39
CA LEU A 31 -2.08 -10.41 -8.35
C LEU A 31 -2.71 -10.00 -9.69
N MET A 32 -3.84 -9.29 -9.65
CA MET A 32 -4.48 -8.74 -10.84
C MET A 32 -3.54 -7.76 -11.57
N ALA A 33 -2.93 -6.81 -10.87
CA ALA A 33 -1.98 -5.87 -11.47
C ALA A 33 -0.76 -6.58 -12.09
N LEU A 34 -0.25 -7.63 -11.43
CA LEU A 34 0.82 -8.47 -11.96
C LEU A 34 0.40 -9.23 -13.23
N ILE A 35 -0.78 -9.87 -13.21
CA ILE A 35 -1.31 -10.61 -14.36
C ILE A 35 -1.49 -9.68 -15.56
N ILE A 36 -2.14 -8.53 -15.35
CA ILE A 36 -2.32 -7.52 -16.41
C ILE A 36 -0.98 -7.03 -16.93
N TRP A 37 -0.02 -6.74 -16.05
CA TRP A 37 1.30 -6.32 -16.49
C TRP A 37 2.02 -7.41 -17.30
N LEU A 38 1.97 -8.67 -16.87
CA LEU A 38 2.64 -9.76 -17.58
C LEU A 38 2.03 -10.02 -18.96
N THR A 39 0.70 -9.96 -19.07
CA THR A 39 -0.05 -10.32 -20.27
C THR A 39 -0.21 -9.16 -21.25
N GLN A 40 -0.41 -7.93 -20.76
CA GLN A 40 -0.78 -6.77 -21.61
C GLN A 40 0.35 -5.75 -21.85
N LYS A 41 1.51 -5.87 -21.19
CA LYS A 41 2.63 -4.90 -21.33
C LYS A 41 3.14 -4.70 -22.76
N ALA A 42 3.01 -5.69 -23.63
CA ALA A 42 3.46 -5.60 -25.02
C ALA A 42 2.39 -4.97 -25.93
N ARG A 43 1.11 -5.11 -25.58
CA ARG A 43 -0.02 -4.55 -26.33
C ARG A 43 -0.18 -3.05 -26.07
N SER A 44 -0.06 -2.62 -24.82
CA SER A 44 -0.39 -1.25 -24.41
C SER A 44 0.71 -0.60 -23.56
N PRO A 45 1.27 0.55 -23.99
CA PRO A 45 2.24 1.28 -23.18
C PRO A 45 1.62 1.84 -21.90
N LEU A 46 0.32 2.19 -21.92
CA LEU A 46 -0.41 2.63 -20.72
C LEU A 46 -0.46 1.51 -19.69
N LEU A 47 -0.86 0.30 -20.09
CA LEU A 47 -0.93 -0.86 -19.19
C LEU A 47 0.47 -1.30 -18.73
N ARG A 48 1.49 -1.20 -19.60
CA ARG A 48 2.90 -1.45 -19.23
C ARG A 48 3.34 -0.58 -18.06
N PHE A 49 2.94 0.69 -18.03
CA PHE A 49 3.31 1.63 -16.98
C PHE A 49 2.38 1.57 -15.77
N GLN A 50 1.07 1.74 -15.96
CA GLN A 50 0.12 1.87 -14.85
C GLN A 50 -0.08 0.57 -14.07
N ALA A 51 -0.10 -0.59 -14.72
CA ALA A 51 -0.21 -1.87 -14.01
C ALA A 51 1.04 -2.15 -13.18
N LEU A 52 2.24 -1.85 -13.69
CA LEU A 52 3.48 -1.97 -12.93
C LEU A 52 3.51 -0.99 -11.76
N GLN A 53 3.07 0.25 -11.99
CA GLN A 53 3.02 1.26 -10.95
C GLN A 53 2.05 0.90 -9.82
N ALA A 54 0.85 0.38 -10.15
CA ALA A 54 -0.09 -0.15 -9.17
C ALA A 54 0.51 -1.34 -8.39
N LEU A 55 1.15 -2.28 -9.09
CA LEU A 55 1.81 -3.43 -8.49
C LEU A 55 2.88 -3.03 -7.45
N PHE A 56 3.79 -2.13 -7.81
CA PHE A 56 4.83 -1.66 -6.88
C PHE A 56 4.25 -0.86 -5.72
N PHE A 57 3.24 -0.01 -5.98
CA PHE A 57 2.56 0.75 -4.93
C PHE A 57 1.92 -0.16 -3.88
N GLN A 58 1.15 -1.16 -4.32
CA GLN A 58 0.52 -2.13 -3.44
C GLN A 58 1.54 -3.02 -2.73
N GLY A 59 2.56 -3.49 -3.45
CA GLY A 59 3.60 -4.36 -2.88
C GLY A 59 4.44 -3.68 -1.79
N VAL A 60 4.87 -2.44 -2.02
CA VAL A 60 5.62 -1.67 -1.01
C VAL A 60 4.74 -1.36 0.20
N ALA A 61 3.50 -0.94 -0.02
CA ALA A 61 2.55 -0.67 1.07
C ALA A 61 2.30 -1.93 1.91
N LEU A 62 2.10 -3.09 1.27
CA LEU A 62 1.89 -4.36 1.95
C LEU A 62 3.12 -4.78 2.79
N ALA A 63 4.32 -4.63 2.23
CA ALA A 63 5.56 -4.94 2.94
C ALA A 63 5.75 -4.05 4.18
N LEU A 64 5.48 -2.74 4.04
CA LEU A 64 5.55 -1.80 5.17
C LEU A 64 4.49 -2.11 6.23
N TYR A 65 3.26 -2.43 5.83
CA TYR A 65 2.20 -2.82 6.74
C TYR A 65 2.59 -4.04 7.59
N TYR A 66 3.10 -5.09 6.97
CA TYR A 66 3.55 -6.29 7.70
C TYR A 66 4.77 -6.01 8.58
N LEU A 67 5.74 -5.23 8.10
CA LEU A 67 6.93 -4.87 8.87
C LEU A 67 6.56 -4.10 10.15
N VAL A 68 5.71 -3.08 10.02
CA VAL A 68 5.25 -2.28 11.17
C VAL A 68 4.38 -3.12 12.11
N SER A 69 3.48 -3.93 11.57
CA SER A 69 2.61 -4.81 12.39
C SER A 69 3.42 -5.84 13.17
N PHE A 70 4.45 -6.43 12.55
CA PHE A 70 5.37 -7.35 13.22
C PHE A 70 6.16 -6.63 14.33
N GLY A 71 6.66 -5.43 14.05
CA GLY A 71 7.35 -4.60 15.05
C GLY A 71 6.46 -4.24 16.25
N LEU A 72 5.20 -3.86 16.01
CA LEU A 72 4.22 -3.57 17.06
C LEU A 72 3.92 -4.82 17.89
N ALA A 73 3.66 -5.97 17.25
CA ALA A 73 3.44 -7.23 17.95
C ALA A 73 4.64 -7.59 18.83
N GLY A 74 5.86 -7.51 18.28
CA GLY A 74 7.10 -7.73 19.01
C GLY A 74 7.25 -6.78 20.21
N ALA A 75 7.02 -5.48 20.01
CA ALA A 75 7.07 -4.48 21.09
C ALA A 75 6.05 -4.79 22.19
N TYR A 76 4.83 -5.20 21.82
CA TYR A 76 3.81 -5.61 22.78
C TYR A 76 4.28 -6.80 23.62
N PHE A 77 4.78 -7.87 22.99
CA PHE A 77 5.25 -9.06 23.71
C PHE A 77 6.48 -8.79 24.57
N VAL A 78 7.46 -8.05 24.04
CA VAL A 78 8.71 -7.73 24.73
C VAL A 78 8.49 -6.77 25.89
N PHE A 79 7.50 -5.87 25.80
CA PHE A 79 7.28 -4.87 26.84
C PHE A 79 6.21 -5.28 27.85
N VAL A 80 5.07 -5.81 27.39
CA VAL A 80 3.93 -6.11 28.26
C VAL A 80 4.14 -7.41 29.05
N LEU A 81 4.67 -8.48 28.44
CA LEU A 81 4.85 -9.75 29.16
C LEU A 81 5.81 -9.63 30.36
N PRO A 82 6.99 -8.99 30.24
CA PRO A 82 7.86 -8.82 31.41
C PRO A 82 7.28 -7.89 32.47
N LEU A 83 6.46 -6.90 32.08
CA LEU A 83 5.79 -6.03 33.05
C LEU A 83 4.75 -6.77 33.90
N ILE A 84 4.06 -7.77 33.33
CA ILE A 84 3.15 -8.65 34.09
C ILE A 84 3.96 -9.47 35.11
N ALA A 85 5.11 -10.02 34.73
CA ALA A 85 5.96 -10.72 35.68
C ALA A 85 6.51 -9.78 36.77
N LEU A 86 6.86 -8.54 36.40
CA LEU A 86 7.35 -7.52 37.34
C LEU A 86 6.26 -7.07 38.31
N SER A 87 4.99 -7.05 37.92
CA SER A 87 3.89 -6.63 38.79
C SER A 87 3.65 -7.57 39.97
N GLU A 88 4.04 -8.84 39.85
CA GLU A 88 3.97 -9.84 40.92
C GLU A 88 5.17 -9.75 41.90
N THR A 89 6.11 -8.84 41.67
CA THR A 89 7.26 -8.60 42.56
C THR A 89 7.03 -7.37 43.45
N GLY A 90 7.99 -7.04 44.31
CA GLY A 90 7.96 -5.79 45.09
C GLY A 90 8.02 -4.49 44.26
N TRP A 91 7.99 -4.58 42.93
CA TRP A 91 8.00 -3.45 42.00
C TRP A 91 6.61 -3.10 41.41
N GLY A 92 5.52 -3.74 41.85
CA GLY A 92 4.17 -3.54 41.32
C GLY A 92 3.73 -2.08 41.20
N ASP A 93 3.96 -1.27 42.24
CA ASP A 93 3.56 0.16 42.24
C ASP A 93 4.28 1.00 41.18
N ARG A 94 5.41 0.51 40.64
CA ARG A 94 6.19 1.20 39.62
C ARG A 94 5.77 0.85 38.19
N VAL A 95 5.08 -0.28 37.99
CA VAL A 95 4.64 -0.77 36.68
C VAL A 95 3.77 0.23 35.93
N PRO A 96 2.79 0.93 36.54
CA PRO A 96 1.97 1.91 35.84
C PRO A 96 2.77 3.04 35.19
N PHE A 97 3.85 3.51 35.81
CA PHE A 97 4.70 4.57 35.26
C PHE A 97 5.45 4.16 34.00
N LEU A 98 5.63 2.85 33.78
CA LEU A 98 6.22 2.31 32.55
C LEU A 98 5.15 1.92 31.53
N LEU A 99 4.04 1.33 32.00
CA LEU A 99 2.98 0.81 31.15
C LEU A 99 2.19 1.92 30.46
N VAL A 100 1.79 2.97 31.19
CA VAL A 100 0.96 4.06 30.64
C VAL A 100 1.64 4.78 29.45
N PRO A 101 2.89 5.28 29.54
CA PRO A 101 3.54 5.92 28.40
C PRO A 101 3.75 4.96 27.23
N PHE A 102 4.06 3.69 27.49
CA PHE A 102 4.14 2.69 26.45
C PHE A 102 2.80 2.51 25.72
N LEU A 103 1.69 2.37 26.45
CA LEU A 103 0.37 2.24 25.84
C LEU A 103 0.00 3.48 25.02
N LEU A 104 0.29 4.68 25.52
CA LEU A 104 0.07 5.93 24.76
C LEU A 104 0.84 5.92 23.43
N LEU A 105 2.11 5.54 23.45
CA LEU A 105 2.92 5.42 22.24
C LEU A 105 2.41 4.30 21.33
N PHE A 106 2.06 3.15 21.89
CA PHE A 106 1.59 1.98 21.17
C PHE A 106 0.28 2.25 20.43
N PHE A 107 -0.73 2.79 21.13
CA PHE A 107 -2.00 3.18 20.52
C PHE A 107 -1.84 4.38 19.59
N GLY A 108 -0.94 5.32 19.91
CA GLY A 108 -0.57 6.40 19.01
C GLY A 108 -0.02 5.89 17.67
N MET A 109 0.86 4.88 17.71
CA MET A 109 1.39 4.23 16.51
C MET A 109 0.32 3.47 15.73
N ILE A 110 -0.62 2.80 16.40
CA ILE A 110 -1.77 2.16 15.73
C ILE A 110 -2.61 3.20 14.99
N LEU A 111 -2.89 4.34 15.62
CA LEU A 111 -3.64 5.44 14.98
C LEU A 111 -2.91 5.98 13.75
N LEU A 112 -1.58 6.12 13.82
CA LEU A 112 -0.76 6.52 12.67
C LEU A 112 -0.82 5.50 11.53
N VAL A 113 -0.82 4.19 11.82
CA VAL A 113 -0.97 3.14 10.81
C VAL A 113 -2.34 3.23 10.14
N ILE A 114 -3.41 3.44 10.91
CA ILE A 114 -4.77 3.63 10.38
C ILE A 114 -4.83 4.87 9.47
N ALA A 115 -4.26 5.99 9.92
CA ALA A 115 -4.19 7.22 9.12
C ALA A 115 -3.40 7.00 7.82
N ALA A 116 -2.28 6.27 7.87
CA ALA A 116 -1.48 5.93 6.71
C ALA A 116 -2.24 5.01 5.73
N ALA A 117 -3.00 4.02 6.24
CA ALA A 117 -3.84 3.16 5.42
C ALA A 117 -4.92 3.96 4.68
N PHE A 118 -5.57 4.91 5.37
CA PHE A 118 -6.54 5.81 4.75
C PHE A 118 -5.91 6.67 3.64
N VAL A 119 -4.72 7.21 3.85
CA VAL A 119 -3.99 7.96 2.82
C VAL A 119 -3.63 7.06 1.63
N TYR A 120 -3.21 5.82 1.90
CA TYR A 120 -2.94 4.82 0.86
C TYR A 120 -4.17 4.56 -0.02
N ASP A 121 -5.33 4.31 0.58
CA ASP A 121 -6.58 4.06 -0.14
C ASP A 121 -7.02 5.29 -0.95
N LEU A 122 -6.88 6.49 -0.37
CA LEU A 122 -7.18 7.74 -1.06
C LEU A 122 -6.28 7.94 -2.29
N LEU A 123 -4.98 7.66 -2.16
CA LEU A 123 -4.04 7.74 -3.27
C LEU A 123 -4.37 6.72 -4.36
N ALA A 124 -4.80 5.51 -4.00
CA ALA A 124 -5.26 4.50 -4.96
C ALA A 124 -6.53 4.93 -5.70
N ALA A 125 -7.51 5.48 -4.99
CA ALA A 125 -8.74 6.02 -5.59
C ALA A 125 -8.44 7.19 -6.53
N VAL A 126 -7.58 8.13 -6.10
CA VAL A 126 -7.16 9.27 -6.94
C VAL A 126 -6.41 8.80 -8.18
N ALA A 127 -5.54 7.80 -8.05
CA ALA A 127 -4.84 7.19 -9.18
C ALA A 127 -5.83 6.61 -10.19
N ALA A 128 -6.77 5.80 -9.72
CA ALA A 128 -7.80 5.20 -10.55
C ALA A 128 -8.64 6.27 -11.29
N VAL A 129 -9.16 7.27 -10.58
CA VAL A 129 -9.98 8.34 -11.17
C VAL A 129 -9.20 9.15 -12.20
N ARG A 130 -7.93 9.47 -11.93
CA ARG A 130 -7.10 10.25 -12.88
C ARG A 130 -6.78 9.43 -14.12
N THR A 131 -6.43 8.16 -13.96
CA THR A 131 -6.16 7.24 -15.09
C THR A 131 -7.41 7.00 -15.94
N LEU A 132 -8.60 6.83 -15.34
CA LEU A 132 -9.87 6.74 -16.07
C LEU A 132 -10.13 7.98 -16.93
N ARG A 133 -9.79 9.16 -16.42
CA ARG A 133 -9.95 10.43 -17.14
C ARG A 133 -8.86 10.68 -18.21
N GLY A 134 -8.00 9.70 -18.47
CA GLY A 134 -6.90 9.81 -19.43
C GLY A 134 -5.77 10.73 -18.97
N LYS A 135 -5.70 11.06 -17.67
CA LYS A 135 -4.59 11.83 -17.11
C LYS A 135 -3.51 10.88 -16.64
N GLU A 136 -2.25 11.17 -16.97
CA GLU A 136 -1.13 10.45 -16.39
C GLU A 136 -1.08 10.65 -14.87
N TYR A 137 -1.23 9.57 -14.13
CA TYR A 137 -0.98 9.57 -12.70
C TYR A 137 0.38 8.96 -12.38
N ARG A 138 1.09 9.57 -11.43
CA ARG A 138 2.37 9.10 -10.91
C ARG A 138 2.32 9.14 -9.38
N TYR A 139 2.57 8.01 -8.73
CA TYR A 139 2.67 8.02 -7.26
C TYR A 139 3.92 8.80 -6.83
N PRO A 140 3.85 9.69 -5.82
CA PRO A 140 4.98 10.53 -5.42
C PRO A 140 6.27 9.77 -5.11
N LEU A 141 6.16 8.58 -4.48
CA LEU A 141 7.31 7.79 -4.04
C LEU A 141 7.80 6.78 -5.09
N ILE A 142 6.89 6.25 -5.92
CA ILE A 142 7.16 5.06 -6.75
C ILE A 142 7.17 5.40 -8.25
N GLY A 143 6.56 6.51 -8.65
CA GLY A 143 6.39 6.86 -10.07
C GLY A 143 7.69 6.99 -10.85
N LYS A 144 8.76 7.52 -10.23
CA LYS A 144 10.09 7.63 -10.87
C LYS A 144 10.75 6.27 -11.09
N LEU A 145 10.60 5.35 -10.13
CA LEU A 145 11.14 3.99 -10.24
C LEU A 145 10.47 3.26 -11.39
N THR A 146 9.14 3.26 -11.43
CA THR A 146 8.37 2.55 -12.46
C THR A 146 8.58 3.13 -13.85
N GLU A 147 8.75 4.45 -13.96
CA GLU A 147 9.12 5.11 -15.22
C GLU A 147 10.49 4.65 -15.71
N SER A 148 11.50 4.59 -14.84
CA SER A 148 12.83 4.10 -15.21
C SER A 148 12.84 2.63 -15.67
N LEU A 149 11.97 1.79 -15.09
CA LEU A 149 11.86 0.37 -15.46
C LEU A 149 11.13 0.14 -16.78
N THR A 150 10.25 1.07 -17.17
CA THR A 150 9.45 0.96 -18.40
C THR A 150 10.06 1.71 -19.58
N THR A 151 10.98 2.64 -19.35
CA THR A 151 11.75 3.35 -20.38
C THR A 151 13.05 2.67 -20.76
N ARG A 152 13.61 1.79 -19.92
CA ARG A 152 14.86 1.05 -20.18
C ARG A 152 14.71 -0.18 -21.11
N ARG A 153 13.60 -0.33 -21.82
CA ARG A 153 13.35 -1.39 -22.82
C ARG A 153 12.55 -0.85 -23.99
#